data_AF-A0A853F3K1-F1
#
_entry.id   AF-A0A853F3K1-F1
#
_cell.length_a   1.000
_cell.length_b   1.000
_cell.length_c   1.000
_cell.angle_alpha   90.00
_cell.angle_beta   90.00
_cell.angle_gamma   90.00
#
_symmetry.space_group_name_H-M   'P 1'
#
loop_
_entity.id
_entity.type
_entity.pdbx_description
1 polymer ?
#
loop_
_entity_poly.entity_id
_entity_poly.type
_entity_poly.pdbx_seq_one_letter_code
_entity_poly.pdbx_strand_id
1 'polypeptide(L)'
;MDYPGFLKRKQAVVAPTKSPLNLILFGYLHVDITELRTDEGKQYLFVAIDRTTKYIYIELYQRMTQNNAVLFLRNLQKDCVFKITHILTDNGIQFTYNLLAKHLRPKDGYPHPFDELCQALGVEHRTTQFRHPWTNGQVEITNKIIKEAATKRFHYESFEQLKGHLITFMLYYNHQRKLKSLKFKTPWELIQQCYNSDKQSFRENINHKIVRLNMRPLHKYE
;
A
#
# COMPACT_ATOMS: atom_id res chain seq x y z
N MET A 1 10.28 -76.43 -11.42
CA MET A 1 10.91 -75.12 -11.19
C MET A 1 9.89 -74.08 -11.63
N ASP A 2 9.07 -73.61 -10.70
CA ASP A 2 8.02 -72.61 -10.96
C ASP A 2 8.50 -71.24 -10.50
N TYR A 3 8.48 -70.26 -11.41
CA TYR A 3 8.73 -68.86 -11.12
C TYR A 3 7.40 -68.14 -10.84
N PRO A 4 7.27 -67.35 -9.75
CA PRO A 4 6.05 -66.63 -9.44
C PRO A 4 5.92 -65.32 -10.25
N GLY A 5 4.79 -65.15 -10.94
CA GLY A 5 4.42 -63.91 -11.62
C GLY A 5 3.99 -62.82 -10.64
N PHE A 6 4.77 -61.74 -10.58
CA PHE A 6 4.48 -60.52 -9.82
C PHE A 6 3.20 -59.82 -10.32
N LEU A 7 2.11 -59.85 -9.54
CA LEU A 7 1.03 -58.86 -9.66
C LEU A 7 1.46 -57.54 -8.98
N LYS A 8 1.89 -56.55 -9.77
CA LYS A 8 2.09 -55.18 -9.29
C LYS A 8 0.73 -54.56 -8.94
N ARG A 9 0.46 -54.36 -7.65
CA ARG A 9 -0.60 -53.45 -7.16
C ARG A 9 -0.34 -52.05 -7.73
N LYS A 10 -1.26 -51.53 -8.56
CA LYS A 10 -1.30 -50.10 -8.89
C LYS A 10 -1.60 -49.34 -7.60
N GLN A 11 -0.61 -48.65 -7.04
CA GLN A 11 -0.88 -47.59 -6.06
C GLN A 11 -1.66 -46.50 -6.78
N ALA A 12 -2.89 -46.25 -6.31
CA ALA A 12 -3.64 -45.08 -6.72
C ALA A 12 -2.85 -43.85 -6.27
N VAL A 13 -2.34 -43.09 -7.23
CA VAL A 13 -1.79 -41.76 -6.98
C VAL A 13 -2.96 -40.90 -6.57
N VAL A 14 -3.10 -40.67 -5.26
CA VAL A 14 -4.03 -39.67 -4.74
C VAL A 14 -3.56 -38.33 -5.28
N ALA A 15 -4.28 -37.79 -6.27
CA ALA A 15 -4.07 -36.45 -6.76
C ALA A 15 -4.13 -35.49 -5.55
N PRO A 16 -3.22 -34.51 -5.43
CA PRO A 16 -3.24 -33.59 -4.32
C PRO A 16 -4.58 -32.87 -4.34
N THR A 17 -5.36 -33.09 -3.27
CA THR A 17 -6.62 -32.39 -3.03
C THR A 17 -6.30 -30.90 -3.02
N LYS A 18 -6.72 -30.17 -4.06
CA LYS A 18 -6.69 -28.70 -4.06
C LYS A 18 -7.50 -28.24 -2.85
N SER A 19 -6.84 -27.74 -1.82
CA SER A 19 -7.50 -27.08 -0.70
C SER A 19 -8.11 -25.77 -1.21
N PRO A 20 -9.44 -25.56 -1.11
CA PRO A 20 -10.06 -24.31 -1.50
C PRO A 20 -9.98 -23.34 -0.32
N LEU A 21 -8.80 -22.83 -0.02
CA LEU A 21 -8.67 -21.62 0.77
C LEU A 21 -8.55 -20.48 -0.24
N ASN A 22 -9.63 -19.72 -0.41
CA ASN A 22 -9.55 -18.38 -0.99
C ASN A 22 -8.58 -17.58 -0.10
N LEU A 23 -7.27 -17.64 -0.40
CA LEU A 23 -6.31 -16.74 0.24
C LEU A 23 -6.75 -15.34 -0.14
N ILE A 24 -7.27 -14.60 0.83
CA ILE A 24 -7.44 -13.16 0.70
C ILE A 24 -6.01 -12.61 0.60
N LEU A 25 -5.54 -12.38 -0.62
CA LEU A 25 -4.22 -11.83 -0.87
C LEU A 25 -4.26 -10.33 -0.55
N PHE A 26 -3.92 -9.96 0.68
CA PHE A 26 -3.68 -8.58 1.10
C PHE A 26 -2.17 -8.30 1.16
N GLY A 27 -1.79 -7.04 1.35
CA GLY A 27 -0.39 -6.62 1.29
C GLY A 27 0.08 -6.30 -0.12
N TYR A 28 -0.82 -6.22 -1.10
CA TYR A 28 -0.53 -5.66 -2.42
C TYR A 28 -1.04 -4.23 -2.46
N LEU A 29 -0.12 -3.28 -2.31
CA LEU A 29 -0.45 -1.86 -2.22
C LEU A 29 -0.20 -1.15 -3.54
N HIS A 30 -1.10 -0.25 -3.91
CA HIS A 30 -0.85 0.75 -4.95
C HIS A 30 -0.47 2.05 -4.25
N VAL A 31 0.71 2.58 -4.57
CA VAL A 31 1.19 3.88 -4.11
C VAL A 31 1.14 4.89 -5.26
N ASP A 32 0.52 6.04 -5.02
CA ASP A 32 0.41 7.13 -5.99
C ASP A 32 0.60 8.49 -5.30
N ILE A 33 0.82 9.53 -6.09
CA ILE A 33 1.00 10.90 -5.60
C ILE A 33 -0.03 11.80 -6.28
N THR A 34 -0.67 12.66 -5.48
CA THR A 34 -1.60 13.64 -6.01
C THR A 34 -1.35 15.05 -5.47
N GLU A 35 -1.48 16.05 -6.35
CA GLU A 35 -1.35 17.46 -5.97
C GLU A 35 -2.61 17.95 -5.26
N LEU A 36 -2.41 18.66 -4.15
CA LEU A 36 -3.40 19.47 -3.44
C LEU A 36 -2.88 20.91 -3.34
N ARG A 37 -3.76 21.88 -3.09
CA ARG A 37 -3.39 23.29 -2.98
C ARG A 37 -3.88 23.92 -1.68
N THR A 38 -3.04 24.77 -1.13
CA THR A 38 -3.29 25.68 -0.01
C THR A 38 -2.87 27.10 -0.44
N ASP A 39 -3.07 28.11 0.40
CA ASP A 39 -2.55 29.46 0.12
C ASP A 39 -1.02 29.51 0.10
N GLU A 40 -0.37 28.63 0.86
CA GLU A 40 1.09 28.39 0.81
C GLU A 40 1.56 27.70 -0.50
N GLY A 41 0.64 27.32 -1.38
CA GLY A 41 0.94 26.77 -2.70
C GLY A 41 0.69 25.27 -2.82
N LYS A 42 1.46 24.62 -3.69
CA LYS A 42 1.28 23.21 -4.05
C LYS A 42 1.81 22.29 -2.96
N GLN A 43 0.99 21.32 -2.60
CA GLN A 43 1.33 20.24 -1.68
C GLN A 43 1.16 18.89 -2.39
N TYR A 44 1.94 17.89 -1.98
CA TYR A 44 1.97 16.56 -2.57
C TYR A 44 1.49 15.54 -1.56
N LEU A 45 0.32 14.96 -1.83
CA LEU A 45 -0.26 13.89 -1.03
C LEU A 45 0.19 12.55 -1.60
N PHE A 46 0.97 11.81 -0.82
CA PHE A 46 1.31 10.43 -1.09
C PHE A 46 0.21 9.55 -0.53
N VAL A 47 -0.28 8.60 -1.34
CA VAL A 47 -1.40 7.73 -1.00
C VAL A 47 -0.99 6.30 -1.26
N ALA A 48 -1.13 5.44 -0.27
CA ALA A 48 -1.05 3.99 -0.42
C ALA A 48 -2.44 3.40 -0.20
N ILE A 49 -2.85 2.46 -1.06
CA ILE A 49 -4.07 1.69 -0.88
C ILE A 49 -3.83 0.20 -1.09
N ASP A 50 -4.22 -0.62 -0.11
CA ASP A 50 -4.24 -2.07 -0.28
C ASP A 50 -5.40 -2.47 -1.21
N ARG A 51 -5.09 -3.26 -2.24
CA ARG A 51 -6.06 -3.60 -3.30
C ARG A 51 -7.20 -4.48 -2.82
N THR A 52 -7.05 -5.14 -1.68
CA THR A 52 -8.01 -6.13 -1.18
C THR A 52 -8.84 -5.55 -0.04
N THR A 53 -8.19 -5.09 1.02
CA THR A 53 -8.81 -4.50 2.21
C THR A 53 -9.28 -3.06 2.00
N LYS A 54 -8.80 -2.39 0.95
CA LYS A 54 -8.98 -0.95 0.71
C LYS A 54 -8.42 -0.07 1.82
N TYR A 55 -7.58 -0.61 2.70
CA TYR A 55 -6.90 0.20 3.71
C TYR A 55 -6.08 1.29 3.04
N ILE A 56 -6.26 2.53 3.48
CA ILE A 56 -5.49 3.66 2.97
C ILE A 56 -4.50 4.15 4.02
N TYR A 57 -3.34 4.59 3.55
CA TYR A 57 -2.37 5.34 4.33
C TYR A 57 -1.94 6.56 3.52
N ILE A 58 -1.89 7.73 4.15
CA ILE A 58 -1.60 8.97 3.44
C ILE A 58 -0.62 9.85 4.23
N GLU A 59 0.24 10.55 3.50
CA GLU A 59 1.11 11.59 4.06
C GLU A 59 1.20 12.78 3.12
N LEU A 60 1.24 13.98 3.69
CA LEU A 60 1.36 15.23 2.95
C LEU A 60 2.81 15.74 3.01
N TYR A 61 3.34 16.18 1.88
CA TYR A 61 4.68 16.74 1.75
C TYR A 61 4.67 18.01 0.92
N GLN A 62 5.60 18.94 1.21
CA GLN A 62 5.78 20.16 0.41
C GLN A 62 6.48 19.91 -0.93
N ARG A 63 7.17 18.78 -1.09
CA ARG A 63 7.93 18.44 -2.31
C ARG A 63 7.77 16.96 -2.67
N MET A 64 7.75 16.67 -3.97
CA MET A 64 7.78 15.31 -4.51
C MET A 64 9.23 14.91 -4.81
N THR A 65 9.90 14.31 -3.82
CA THR A 65 11.31 13.90 -3.91
C THR A 65 11.46 12.39 -3.67
N GLN A 66 12.59 11.82 -4.11
CA GLN A 66 12.96 10.43 -3.81
C GLN A 66 13.08 10.19 -2.31
N ASN A 67 13.66 11.14 -1.57
CA ASN A 67 13.77 11.06 -0.11
C ASN A 67 12.39 11.00 0.57
N ASN A 68 11.42 11.79 0.10
CA ASN A 68 10.06 11.75 0.63
C ASN A 68 9.34 10.44 0.26
N ALA A 69 9.57 9.89 -0.94
CA ALA A 69 9.04 8.57 -1.30
C ALA A 69 9.60 7.45 -0.41
N VAL A 70 10.91 7.47 -0.12
CA VAL A 70 11.56 6.52 0.80
C VAL A 70 11.03 6.69 2.23
N LEU A 71 10.89 7.93 2.71
CA LEU A 71 10.34 8.21 4.04
C LEU A 71 8.90 7.71 4.15
N PHE A 72 8.07 7.99 3.15
CA PHE A 72 6.71 7.50 3.05
C PHE A 72 6.64 5.97 3.13
N LEU A 73 7.48 5.25 2.39
CA LEU A 73 7.53 3.79 2.45
C LEU A 73 7.94 3.28 3.85
N ARG A 74 8.93 3.91 4.50
CA ARG A 74 9.32 3.53 5.88
C ARG A 74 8.18 3.71 6.85
N ASN A 75 7.44 4.80 6.75
CA ASN A 75 6.32 5.12 7.63
C ASN A 75 5.09 4.25 7.34
N LEU A 76 4.77 4.02 6.07
CA LEU A 76 3.76 3.07 5.61
C LEU A 76 4.03 1.68 6.17
N GLN A 77 5.26 1.19 6.05
CA GLN A 77 5.65 -0.08 6.63
C GLN A 77 5.46 -0.06 8.15
N LYS A 78 5.81 1.00 8.87
CA LYS A 78 5.57 1.07 10.32
C LYS A 78 4.08 1.09 10.69
N ASP A 79 3.23 1.70 9.88
CA ASP A 79 1.79 1.77 10.15
C ASP A 79 1.05 0.47 9.79
N CYS A 80 1.43 -0.22 8.71
CA CYS A 80 0.73 -1.43 8.28
C CYS A 80 0.84 -2.58 9.30
N VAL A 81 -0.32 -3.07 9.76
CA VAL A 81 -0.42 -4.25 10.65
C VAL A 81 -0.11 -5.56 9.94
N PHE A 82 -0.30 -5.60 8.63
CA PHE A 82 -0.05 -6.75 7.78
C PHE A 82 1.28 -6.63 7.05
N LYS A 83 1.82 -7.76 6.58
CA LYS A 83 3.00 -7.78 5.73
C LYS A 83 2.67 -7.18 4.37
N ILE A 84 3.38 -6.11 4.01
CA ILE A 84 3.41 -5.63 2.63
C ILE A 84 4.22 -6.65 1.82
N THR A 85 3.63 -7.17 0.74
CA THR A 85 4.27 -8.14 -0.16
C THR A 85 4.65 -7.49 -1.47
N HIS A 86 3.83 -6.57 -1.97
CA HIS A 86 4.04 -5.89 -3.24
C HIS A 86 3.67 -4.42 -3.13
N ILE A 87 4.45 -3.59 -3.82
CA ILE A 87 4.12 -2.19 -4.06
C ILE A 87 4.05 -1.96 -5.56
N LEU A 88 2.96 -1.36 -6.01
CA LEU A 88 2.76 -0.88 -7.37
C LEU A 88 2.81 0.65 -7.38
N THR A 89 3.71 1.25 -8.16
CA THR A 89 3.75 2.71 -8.41
C THR A 89 3.60 3.04 -9.88
N ASP A 90 3.46 4.32 -10.22
CA ASP A 90 3.79 4.80 -11.56
C ASP A 90 5.30 4.78 -11.84
N ASN A 91 5.70 5.20 -13.03
CA ASN A 91 7.11 5.30 -13.41
C ASN A 91 7.72 6.68 -13.07
N GLY A 92 7.17 7.38 -12.08
CA GLY A 92 7.69 8.67 -11.64
C GLY A 92 9.11 8.58 -11.11
N ILE A 93 9.90 9.63 -11.35
CA ILE A 93 11.33 9.68 -10.97
C ILE A 93 11.56 9.58 -9.46
N GLN A 94 10.53 9.82 -8.66
CA GLN A 94 10.53 9.64 -7.21
C GLN A 94 10.47 8.17 -6.77
N PHE A 95 10.06 7.26 -7.66
CA PHE A 95 9.91 5.82 -7.37
C PHE A 95 10.89 4.94 -8.16
N THR A 96 11.26 5.35 -9.37
CA THR A 96 12.13 4.54 -10.25
C THR A 96 12.89 5.37 -11.27
N TYR A 97 13.99 4.81 -11.81
CA TYR A 97 14.72 5.35 -12.95
C TYR A 97 14.29 4.77 -14.31
N ASN A 98 13.24 3.93 -14.37
CA ASN A 98 12.85 3.19 -15.57
C ASN A 98 12.69 4.07 -16.83
N LEU A 99 12.05 5.23 -16.71
CA LEU A 99 11.84 6.17 -17.81
C LEU A 99 12.90 7.28 -17.89
N LEU A 100 13.86 7.32 -16.96
CA LEU A 100 14.92 8.32 -16.97
C LEU A 100 15.92 8.02 -18.09
N ALA A 101 16.32 9.04 -18.86
CA ALA A 101 17.32 8.90 -19.91
C ALA A 101 18.65 8.38 -19.33
N LYS A 102 19.33 7.47 -20.03
CA LYS A 102 20.54 6.79 -19.51
C LYS A 102 21.62 7.74 -19.00
N HIS A 103 21.83 8.88 -19.67
CA HIS A 103 22.85 9.86 -19.28
C HIS A 103 22.47 10.69 -18.02
N LEU A 104 21.20 10.66 -17.61
CA LEU A 104 20.71 11.28 -16.37
C LEU A 104 20.63 10.30 -15.20
N ARG A 105 20.83 8.99 -15.46
CA ARG A 105 20.85 7.98 -14.40
C ARG A 105 22.16 8.06 -13.60
N PRO A 106 22.17 7.61 -12.34
CA PRO A 106 23.41 7.41 -11.60
C PRO A 106 24.41 6.58 -12.41
N LYS A 107 25.64 7.08 -12.57
CA LYS A 107 26.65 6.52 -13.48
C LYS A 107 27.06 5.09 -13.12
N ASP A 108 27.02 4.75 -11.83
CA ASP A 108 27.54 3.47 -11.33
C ASP A 108 26.47 2.36 -11.29
N GLY A 109 25.29 2.60 -11.88
CA GLY A 109 24.22 1.61 -11.90
C GLY A 109 23.57 1.37 -10.53
N TYR A 110 23.74 2.29 -9.58
CA TYR A 110 23.09 2.22 -8.27
C TYR A 110 21.58 2.04 -8.43
N PRO A 111 20.96 1.13 -7.65
CA PRO A 111 19.52 0.98 -7.64
C PRO A 111 18.86 2.27 -7.18
N HIS A 112 17.61 2.48 -7.59
CA HIS A 112 16.85 3.61 -7.07
C HIS A 112 16.66 3.45 -5.55
N PRO A 113 16.78 4.50 -4.72
CA PRO A 113 16.68 4.38 -3.26
C PRO A 113 15.36 3.75 -2.76
N PHE A 114 14.28 3.95 -3.53
CA PHE A 114 13.00 3.30 -3.26
C PHE A 114 13.04 1.78 -3.53
N ASP A 115 13.68 1.35 -4.63
CA ASP A 115 13.90 -0.07 -4.95
C ASP A 115 14.78 -0.73 -3.88
N GLU A 116 15.85 -0.05 -3.46
CA GLU A 116 16.75 -0.52 -2.41
C GLU A 116 16.00 -0.76 -1.09
N LEU A 117 15.14 0.18 -0.68
CA LEU A 117 14.33 0.00 0.52
C LEU A 117 13.30 -1.14 0.37
N CYS A 118 12.63 -1.25 -0.79
CA CYS A 118 11.73 -2.37 -1.06
C CYS A 118 12.46 -3.72 -0.90
N GLN A 119 13.65 -3.85 -1.48
CA GLN A 119 14.47 -5.06 -1.36
C GLN A 119 14.83 -5.35 0.11
N ALA A 120 15.28 -4.34 0.87
CA ALA A 120 15.62 -4.48 2.28
C ALA A 120 14.41 -4.91 3.14
N LEU A 121 13.19 -4.54 2.74
CA LEU A 121 11.95 -4.91 3.41
C LEU A 121 11.35 -6.25 2.92
N GLY A 122 11.95 -6.89 1.91
CA GLY A 122 11.40 -8.09 1.28
C GLY A 122 10.10 -7.81 0.51
N VAL A 123 9.92 -6.60 0.01
CA VAL A 123 8.76 -6.14 -0.76
C VAL A 123 9.09 -6.14 -2.24
N GLU A 124 8.26 -6.78 -3.05
CA GLU A 124 8.41 -6.71 -4.50
C GLU A 124 7.89 -5.37 -5.03
N HIS A 125 8.77 -4.55 -5.60
CA HIS A 125 8.38 -3.32 -6.27
C HIS A 125 8.04 -3.57 -7.74
N ARG A 126 6.87 -3.10 -8.17
CA ARG A 126 6.39 -3.13 -9.55
C ARG A 126 6.01 -1.73 -9.98
N THR A 127 6.18 -1.46 -11.26
CA THR A 127 5.73 -0.21 -11.88
C THR A 127 4.56 -0.50 -12.84
N THR A 128 3.63 0.44 -12.95
CA THR A 128 2.54 0.34 -13.91
C THR A 128 3.09 0.23 -15.33
N GLN A 129 2.46 -0.61 -16.14
CA GLN A 129 2.77 -0.70 -17.55
C GLN A 129 2.01 0.40 -18.32
N PHE A 130 2.66 0.97 -19.33
CA PHE A 130 2.04 1.97 -20.20
C PHE A 130 0.80 1.36 -20.89
N ARG A 131 -0.36 2.04 -20.84
CA ARG A 131 -1.65 1.64 -21.45
C ARG A 131 -2.43 0.50 -20.76
N HIS A 132 -2.31 0.34 -19.44
CA HIS A 132 -3.12 -0.61 -18.66
C HIS A 132 -4.02 0.07 -17.60
N PRO A 133 -5.15 0.69 -17.99
CA PRO A 133 -5.98 1.51 -17.07
C PRO A 133 -6.58 0.74 -15.89
N TRP A 134 -6.82 -0.57 -16.04
CA TRP A 134 -7.54 -1.37 -15.04
C TRP A 134 -6.74 -1.61 -13.74
N THR A 135 -5.41 -1.43 -13.75
CA THR A 135 -4.60 -1.48 -12.53
C THR A 135 -4.64 -0.18 -11.73
N ASN A 136 -4.98 0.94 -12.38
CA ASN A 136 -4.92 2.27 -11.79
C ASN A 136 -6.27 2.76 -11.27
N GLY A 137 -7.38 2.21 -11.77
CA GLY A 137 -8.72 2.67 -11.40
C GLY A 137 -9.00 2.70 -9.88
N GLN A 138 -8.41 1.80 -9.10
CA GLN A 138 -8.60 1.81 -7.63
C GLN A 138 -7.93 3.02 -6.96
N VAL A 139 -6.69 3.34 -7.33
CA VAL A 139 -5.99 4.48 -6.73
C VAL A 139 -6.56 5.80 -7.25
N GLU A 140 -6.97 5.85 -8.53
CA GLU A 140 -7.64 7.01 -9.12
C GLU A 140 -8.97 7.33 -8.42
N ILE A 141 -9.80 6.31 -8.16
CA ILE A 141 -11.05 6.47 -7.40
C ILE A 141 -10.76 6.95 -5.97
N THR A 142 -9.76 6.37 -5.31
CA THR A 142 -9.37 6.77 -3.95
C THR A 142 -8.88 8.20 -3.90
N ASN A 143 -8.02 8.61 -4.83
CA ASN A 143 -7.55 9.99 -4.95
C ASN A 143 -8.70 10.96 -5.21
N LYS A 144 -9.65 10.58 -6.06
CA LYS A 144 -10.88 11.36 -6.28
C LYS A 144 -11.68 11.51 -4.99
N ILE A 145 -11.89 10.42 -4.25
CA ILE A 145 -12.61 10.44 -2.97
C ILE A 145 -11.90 11.36 -1.96
N ILE A 146 -10.57 11.27 -1.84
CA ILE A 146 -9.80 12.11 -0.92
C ILE A 146 -9.91 13.58 -1.33
N LYS A 147 -9.76 13.90 -2.62
CA LYS A 147 -9.94 15.28 -3.12
C LYS A 147 -11.35 15.81 -2.89
N GLU A 148 -12.38 14.98 -3.06
CA GLU A 148 -13.75 15.39 -2.79
C GLU A 148 -13.99 15.70 -1.32
N ALA A 149 -13.40 14.92 -0.41
CA ALA A 149 -13.47 15.17 1.03
C ALA A 149 -12.63 16.39 1.45
N ALA A 150 -11.45 16.56 0.86
CA ALA A 150 -10.51 17.60 1.26
C ALA A 150 -10.74 18.94 0.56
N THR A 151 -10.93 19.01 -0.76
CA THR A 151 -10.76 20.27 -1.50
C THR A 151 -12.03 20.85 -2.12
N LYS A 152 -13.11 20.09 -2.27
CA LYS A 152 -14.33 20.63 -2.91
C LYS A 152 -15.12 21.59 -2.03
N ARG A 153 -15.01 21.46 -0.70
CA ARG A 153 -15.83 22.20 0.29
C ARG A 153 -15.01 23.04 1.25
N PHE A 154 -13.69 22.93 1.21
CA PHE A 154 -12.81 23.52 2.19
C PHE A 154 -11.66 24.23 1.49
N HIS A 155 -11.33 25.40 2.04
CA HIS A 155 -10.14 26.14 1.72
C HIS A 155 -9.17 26.01 2.89
N TYR A 156 -7.87 25.99 2.59
CA TYR A 156 -6.83 25.84 3.60
C TYR A 156 -5.81 26.95 3.46
N GLU A 157 -5.60 27.66 4.55
CA GLU A 157 -4.61 28.72 4.65
C GLU A 157 -3.20 28.12 4.75
N SER A 158 -3.06 26.97 5.44
CA SER A 158 -1.75 26.37 5.73
C SER A 158 -1.66 24.87 5.49
N PHE A 159 -0.42 24.41 5.34
CA PHE A 159 -0.06 22.99 5.27
C PHE A 159 -0.59 22.19 6.46
N GLU A 160 -0.48 22.71 7.68
CA GLU A 160 -0.90 22.01 8.90
C GLU A 160 -2.42 21.83 8.99
N GLN A 161 -3.19 22.83 8.53
CA GLN A 161 -4.65 22.72 8.48
C GLN A 161 -5.09 21.62 7.51
N LEU A 162 -4.53 21.60 6.29
CA LEU A 162 -4.80 20.56 5.31
C LEU A 162 -4.39 19.18 5.84
N LYS A 163 -3.20 19.07 6.45
CA LYS A 163 -2.68 17.83 7.03
C LYS A 163 -3.60 17.29 8.14
N GLY A 164 -4.06 18.14 9.06
CA GLY A 164 -4.98 17.75 10.12
C GLY A 164 -6.30 17.19 9.59
N HIS A 165 -6.88 17.83 8.57
CA HIS A 165 -8.09 17.32 7.93
C HIS A 165 -7.84 15.99 7.21
N LEU A 166 -6.73 15.85 6.47
CA LEU A 166 -6.39 14.59 5.80
C LEU A 166 -6.22 13.43 6.79
N ILE A 167 -5.55 13.65 7.92
CA ILE A 167 -5.43 12.63 8.98
C ILE A 167 -6.82 12.24 9.51
N THR A 168 -7.68 13.22 9.77
CA THR A 168 -9.06 12.98 10.23
C THR A 168 -9.85 12.16 9.21
N PHE A 169 -9.72 12.49 7.92
CA PHE A 169 -10.35 11.75 6.83
C PHE A 169 -9.84 10.31 6.74
N MET A 170 -8.52 10.08 6.84
CA MET A 170 -7.93 8.74 6.80
C MET A 170 -8.49 7.85 7.91
N LEU A 171 -8.59 8.38 9.13
CA LEU A 171 -9.16 7.66 10.27
C LEU A 171 -10.63 7.33 10.05
N TYR A 172 -11.43 8.32 9.60
CA TYR A 172 -12.82 8.11 9.24
C TYR A 172 -12.99 7.05 8.15
N TYR A 173 -12.20 7.13 7.07
CA TYR A 173 -12.26 6.20 5.95
C TYR A 173 -11.96 4.76 6.40
N ASN A 174 -10.86 4.56 7.13
CA ASN A 174 -10.41 3.22 7.51
C ASN A 174 -11.32 2.58 8.56
N HIS A 175 -11.90 3.35 9.48
CA HIS A 175 -12.57 2.80 10.67
C HIS A 175 -14.08 2.99 10.73
N GLN A 176 -14.64 3.97 10.02
CA GLN A 176 -16.07 4.32 10.14
C GLN A 176 -16.82 4.23 8.81
N ARG A 177 -16.15 4.48 7.68
CA ARG A 177 -16.78 4.47 6.37
C ARG A 177 -16.96 3.04 5.86
N LYS A 178 -18.21 2.59 5.79
CA LYS A 178 -18.59 1.32 5.16
C LYS A 178 -18.52 1.42 3.63
N LEU A 179 -17.82 0.47 3.00
CA LEU A 179 -17.62 0.46 1.55
C LEU A 179 -18.48 -0.61 0.88
N LYS A 180 -19.25 -0.23 -0.15
CA LYS A 180 -20.06 -1.18 -0.93
C LYS A 180 -19.20 -2.28 -1.56
N SER A 181 -18.00 -1.93 -2.02
CA SER A 181 -17.02 -2.89 -2.56
C SER A 181 -16.55 -3.94 -1.55
N LEU A 182 -16.68 -3.65 -0.24
CA LEU A 182 -16.35 -4.56 0.85
C LEU A 182 -17.59 -5.20 1.49
N LYS A 183 -18.71 -5.28 0.75
CA LYS A 183 -20.00 -5.77 1.28
C LYS A 183 -20.44 -5.00 2.53
N PHE A 184 -20.31 -3.67 2.47
CA PHE A 184 -20.66 -2.72 3.54
C PHE A 184 -19.85 -2.88 4.83
N LYS A 185 -18.60 -3.33 4.71
CA LYS A 185 -17.61 -3.30 5.80
C LYS A 185 -16.71 -2.09 5.67
N THR A 186 -16.13 -1.66 6.79
CA THR A 186 -14.99 -0.73 6.78
C THR A 186 -13.72 -1.48 6.38
N PRO A 187 -12.68 -0.78 5.87
CA PRO A 187 -11.38 -1.39 5.64
C PRO A 187 -10.84 -2.11 6.89
N TRP A 188 -11.01 -1.52 8.06
CA TRP A 188 -10.55 -2.10 9.33
C TRP A 188 -11.32 -3.37 9.71
N GLU A 189 -12.64 -3.41 9.55
CA GLU A 189 -13.44 -4.62 9.79
C GLU A 189 -12.97 -5.79 8.90
N LEU A 190 -12.59 -5.51 7.65
CA LEU A 190 -12.04 -6.53 6.77
C LEU A 190 -10.64 -6.97 7.20
N ILE A 191 -9.77 -6.06 7.64
CA ILE A 191 -8.47 -6.40 8.23
C ILE A 191 -8.65 -7.32 9.45
N GLN A 192 -9.60 -7.04 10.33
CA GLN A 192 -9.90 -7.89 11.49
C GLN A 192 -10.32 -9.30 11.08
N GLN A 193 -11.11 -9.42 10.02
CA GLN A 193 -11.50 -10.73 9.46
C GLN A 193 -10.31 -11.48 8.87
N CYS A 194 -9.43 -10.78 8.15
CA CYS A 194 -8.18 -11.35 7.64
C CYS A 194 -7.30 -11.85 8.78
N TYR A 195 -7.12 -11.06 9.85
CA TYR A 195 -6.32 -11.44 11.01
C TYR A 195 -6.83 -12.70 11.71
N ASN A 196 -8.15 -12.82 11.87
CA ASN A 196 -8.75 -14.01 12.47
C ASN A 196 -8.59 -15.26 11.61
N SER A 197 -8.43 -15.09 10.29
CA SER A 197 -8.26 -16.19 9.33
C SER A 197 -6.79 -16.59 9.15
N ASP A 198 -5.88 -15.62 9.14
CA ASP A 198 -4.44 -15.81 8.93
C ASP A 198 -3.63 -14.81 9.76
N LYS A 199 -3.21 -15.25 10.94
CA LYS A 199 -2.37 -14.45 11.86
C LYS A 199 -0.91 -14.36 11.39
N GLN A 200 -0.41 -15.30 10.61
CA GLN A 200 1.02 -15.35 10.22
C GLN A 200 1.38 -14.29 9.18
N SER A 201 0.40 -13.83 8.42
CA SER A 201 0.52 -12.72 7.48
C SER A 201 0.51 -11.33 8.15
N PHE A 202 0.40 -11.27 9.47
CA PHE A 202 0.47 -10.03 10.26
C PHE A 202 1.81 -9.86 10.96
N ARG A 203 2.19 -8.60 11.15
CA ARG A 203 3.47 -8.20 11.79
C ARG A 203 3.31 -7.92 13.27
N GLU A 204 2.09 -7.58 13.68
CA GLU A 204 1.74 -7.28 15.07
C GLU A 204 0.32 -7.77 15.39
N ASN A 205 0.04 -7.91 16.68
CA ASN A 205 -1.32 -8.17 17.13
C ASN A 205 -2.18 -6.93 16.89
N ILE A 206 -3.20 -7.05 16.04
CA ILE A 206 -4.06 -5.93 15.66
C ILE A 206 -4.81 -5.30 16.86
N ASN A 207 -5.00 -6.04 17.96
CA ASN A 207 -5.64 -5.52 19.17
C ASN A 207 -4.74 -4.55 19.94
N HIS A 208 -3.42 -4.57 19.66
CA HIS A 208 -2.45 -3.63 20.24
C HIS A 208 -2.26 -2.40 19.37
N LYS A 209 -2.82 -2.38 18.14
CA LYS A 209 -2.84 -1.18 17.32
C LYS A 209 -3.82 -0.19 17.94
N ILE A 210 -3.30 0.64 18.84
CA ILE A 210 -3.94 1.89 19.20
C ILE A 210 -3.98 2.71 17.92
N VAL A 211 -5.17 2.97 17.40
CA VAL A 211 -5.40 3.97 16.36
C VAL A 211 -4.90 5.29 16.96
N ARG A 212 -3.64 5.64 16.70
CA ARG A 212 -2.96 6.76 17.36
C ARG A 212 -3.69 8.04 16.99
N LEU A 213 -4.52 8.52 17.90
CA LEU A 213 -5.36 9.71 17.70
C LEU A 213 -4.59 11.02 17.76
N ASN A 214 -3.25 11.04 17.84
CA ASN A 214 -2.43 12.25 17.73
C ASN A 214 -0.95 11.86 17.59
N MET A 215 -0.35 12.07 16.42
CA MET A 215 1.07 12.42 16.38
C MET A 215 1.13 13.95 16.40
N ARG A 216 1.46 14.53 17.56
CA ARG A 216 2.12 15.85 17.56
C ARG A 216 3.34 15.73 16.64
N PRO A 217 3.63 16.71 15.79
CA PRO A 217 4.87 16.69 15.03
C PRO A 217 6.02 16.52 16.01
N LEU A 218 6.89 15.55 15.76
CA LEU A 218 8.20 15.50 16.38
C LEU A 218 9.00 16.70 15.86
N HIS A 219 8.68 17.89 16.37
CA HIS A 219 9.70 18.90 16.54
C HIS A 219 10.57 18.43 17.71
N LYS A 220 11.68 17.79 17.38
CA LYS A 220 12.87 17.92 18.20
C LYS A 220 14.02 18.27 17.28
N TYR A 221 14.42 19.53 17.40
CA TYR A 221 15.76 19.99 17.18
C TYR A 221 16.73 19.06 17.91
N GLU A 222 17.72 18.57 17.18
CA GLU A 222 19.15 18.55 17.51
C GLU A 222 19.92 18.19 16.24
#